data_AF-A0A8S8XLF2-F1
#
_entry.id   AF-A0A8S8XLF2-F1
#
_cell.length_a   1.000
_cell.length_b   1.000
_cell.length_c   1.000
_cell.angle_alpha   90.00
_cell.angle_beta   90.00
_cell.angle_gamma   90.00
#
_symmetry.space_group_name_H-M   'P 1'
#
loop_
_entity.id
_entity.type
_entity.pdbx_description
1 polymer ?
#
loop_
_entity_poly.entity_id
_entity_poly.type
_entity_poly.pdbx_seq_one_letter_code
_entity_poly.pdbx_strand_id
1 'polypeptide(L)'
;MLVCDRLPIEFSSYVGDAVDQWLDSPIFADRILKALFRQSSSGDFDRFKVMEKVMLASEIHPKNSILYNWGRYVSSLKNSEIIPNDVAREIMSWLPYNWWYGNAANWLVGQLSSSVGRRWIAEQSLPWPALLFRLEGELWGPPGFPSKFNRQVPNTSELLFIPIMQDCIAKDFLMDTFDLVSYKEDQNYRVTARTHPKLLYLVKDLSEWPDFTHDVITEGAQEIGSYYSVFLIIRMLVIRWIHL
;
A
#
# COMPACT_ATOMS: atom_id res chain seq x y z
N MET A 1 3.65 24.19 -2.93
CA MET A 1 2.69 23.09 -2.76
C MET A 1 3.09 22.02 -1.75
N LEU A 2 4.37 21.63 -1.64
CA LEU A 2 4.78 20.59 -0.67
C LEU A 2 4.54 20.95 0.81
N VAL A 3 4.41 22.23 1.14
CA VAL A 3 4.10 22.72 2.49
C VAL A 3 2.61 23.02 2.69
N CYS A 4 1.76 22.65 1.71
CA CYS A 4 0.34 22.93 1.77
C CYS A 4 -0.24 22.41 3.09
N ASP A 5 0.21 21.26 3.59
CA ASP A 5 -0.19 20.65 4.85
C ASP A 5 -0.14 21.61 6.06
N ARG A 6 0.78 22.58 6.05
CA ARG A 6 0.98 23.59 7.11
C ARG A 6 0.27 24.92 6.86
N LEU A 7 -0.30 25.13 5.68
CA LEU A 7 -0.91 26.40 5.31
C LEU A 7 -2.33 26.52 5.92
N PRO A 8 -2.65 27.68 6.52
CA PRO A 8 -4.00 28.04 6.91
C PRO A 8 -4.97 28.16 5.72
N ILE A 9 -6.28 28.11 5.98
CA ILE A 9 -7.33 28.12 4.94
C ILE A 9 -7.40 29.43 4.16
N GLU A 10 -6.92 30.52 4.75
CA GLU A 10 -6.83 31.85 4.15
C GLU A 10 -5.93 31.85 2.89
N PHE A 11 -5.07 30.84 2.74
CA PHE A 11 -4.22 30.66 1.56
C PHE A 11 -4.90 29.88 0.43
N SER A 12 -6.20 29.58 0.52
CA SER A 12 -6.91 28.75 -0.47
C SER A 12 -6.77 29.25 -1.90
N SER A 13 -6.84 30.57 -2.14
CA SER A 13 -6.66 31.13 -3.49
C SER A 13 -5.25 30.87 -4.03
N TYR A 14 -4.22 31.15 -3.23
CA TYR A 14 -2.83 30.89 -3.61
C TYR A 14 -2.55 29.40 -3.85
N VAL A 15 -3.18 28.52 -3.06
CA VAL A 15 -3.08 27.07 -3.28
C VAL A 15 -3.79 26.70 -4.58
N GLY A 16 -4.97 27.26 -4.85
CA GLY A 16 -5.69 27.09 -6.11
C GLY A 16 -4.85 27.46 -7.33
N ASP A 17 -4.25 28.66 -7.32
CA ASP A 17 -3.40 29.15 -8.41
C ASP A 17 -2.13 28.30 -8.57
N ALA A 18 -1.55 27.82 -7.46
CA ALA A 18 -0.40 26.94 -7.49
C ALA A 18 -0.75 25.53 -8.01
N VAL A 19 -1.97 25.05 -7.73
CA VAL A 19 -2.50 23.80 -8.30
C VAL A 19 -2.65 23.96 -9.81
N ASP A 20 -3.22 25.07 -10.29
CA ASP A 20 -3.37 25.33 -11.72
C ASP A 20 -2.04 25.22 -12.47
N GLN A 21 -1.01 25.90 -11.98
CA GLN A 21 0.34 25.85 -12.58
C GLN A 21 0.99 24.46 -12.52
N TRP A 22 0.70 23.68 -11.48
CA TRP A 22 1.26 22.34 -11.34
C TRP A 22 0.55 21.30 -12.19
N LEU A 23 -0.74 21.48 -12.47
CA LEU A 23 -1.46 20.59 -13.37
C LEU A 23 -0.91 20.67 -14.81
N ASP A 24 -0.26 21.77 -15.20
CA ASP A 24 0.46 21.83 -16.48
C ASP A 24 1.68 20.88 -16.51
N SER A 25 2.31 20.61 -15.36
CA SER A 25 3.46 19.70 -15.23
C SER A 25 3.51 19.06 -13.83
N PRO A 26 2.82 17.91 -13.63
CA PRO A 26 2.57 17.36 -12.31
C PRO A 26 3.77 16.58 -11.74
N ILE A 27 4.93 17.23 -11.62
CA ILE A 27 6.14 16.66 -11.02
C ILE A 27 5.87 16.39 -9.52
N PHE A 28 6.40 15.30 -8.97
CA PHE A 28 6.22 14.89 -7.57
C PHE A 28 4.76 14.71 -7.15
N ALA A 29 3.93 14.18 -8.05
CA ALA A 29 2.50 14.02 -7.80
C ALA A 29 2.18 13.20 -6.53
N ASP A 30 2.98 12.18 -6.22
CA ASP A 30 2.80 11.40 -4.98
C ASP A 30 2.89 12.26 -3.72
N ARG A 31 3.82 13.22 -3.68
CA ARG A 31 4.06 14.11 -2.54
C ARG A 31 3.03 15.23 -2.50
N ILE A 32 2.72 15.82 -3.66
CA ILE A 32 1.79 16.94 -3.75
C ILE A 32 0.37 16.48 -3.45
N LEU A 33 -0.08 15.34 -3.99
CA LEU A 33 -1.40 14.78 -3.67
C LEU A 33 -1.53 14.49 -2.16
N LYS A 34 -0.49 13.91 -1.53
CA LYS A 34 -0.44 13.71 -0.06
C LYS A 34 -0.54 15.01 0.72
N ALA A 35 0.11 16.08 0.26
CA ALA A 35 0.10 17.38 0.93
C ALA A 35 -1.22 18.14 0.73
N LEU A 36 -1.83 18.02 -0.45
CA LEU A 36 -3.11 18.63 -0.78
C LEU A 36 -4.26 17.97 -0.02
N PHE A 37 -4.28 16.63 0.00
CA PHE A 37 -5.42 15.86 0.50
C PHE A 37 -5.17 15.17 1.84
N ARG A 38 -4.49 15.89 2.75
CA ARG A 38 -4.31 15.48 4.14
C ARG A 38 -5.54 15.85 4.96
N GLN A 39 -5.90 14.99 5.92
CA GLN A 39 -6.99 15.29 6.86
C GLN A 39 -6.72 16.60 7.61
N SER A 40 -7.66 17.54 7.52
CA SER A 40 -7.66 18.74 8.35
C SER A 40 -8.11 18.43 9.78
N SER A 41 -8.00 19.42 10.69
CA SER A 41 -8.57 19.33 12.04
C SER A 41 -10.09 19.16 12.06
N SER A 42 -10.79 19.57 10.99
CA SER A 42 -12.24 19.38 10.84
C SER A 42 -12.60 18.02 10.23
N GLY A 43 -11.63 17.17 9.92
CA GLY A 43 -11.84 15.90 9.25
C GLY A 43 -12.01 16.00 7.72
N ASP A 44 -11.95 17.20 7.16
CA ASP A 44 -12.04 17.46 5.72
C ASP A 44 -10.71 17.15 5.03
N PHE A 45 -10.74 16.29 4.02
CA PHE A 45 -9.57 15.95 3.22
C PHE A 45 -9.34 16.90 2.06
N ASP A 46 -10.31 17.74 1.69
CA ASP A 46 -10.20 18.71 0.61
C ASP A 46 -10.48 20.12 1.13
N ARG A 47 -9.68 20.54 2.12
CA ARG A 47 -9.86 21.84 2.78
C ARG A 47 -9.74 23.01 1.80
N PHE A 48 -8.88 22.90 0.78
CA PHE A 48 -8.67 23.96 -0.20
C PHE A 48 -9.65 23.90 -1.39
N LYS A 49 -10.59 22.94 -1.40
CA LYS A 49 -11.62 22.78 -2.44
C LYS A 49 -11.04 22.62 -3.85
N VAL A 50 -10.01 21.80 -3.97
CA VAL A 50 -9.31 21.53 -5.24
C VAL A 50 -9.51 20.10 -5.76
N MET A 51 -10.20 19.22 -5.01
CA MET A 51 -10.37 17.81 -5.39
C MET A 51 -10.98 17.64 -6.78
N GLU A 52 -12.10 18.32 -7.05
CA GLU A 52 -12.79 18.21 -8.34
C GLU A 52 -11.91 18.65 -9.50
N LYS A 53 -11.22 19.79 -9.36
CA LYS A 53 -10.28 20.30 -10.37
C LYS A 53 -9.15 19.30 -10.65
N VAL A 54 -8.51 18.78 -9.60
CA VAL A 54 -7.40 17.83 -9.73
C VAL A 54 -7.87 16.50 -10.32
N MET A 55 -9.07 16.04 -9.96
CA MET A 55 -9.69 14.86 -10.58
C MET A 55 -9.95 15.07 -12.07
N LEU A 56 -10.57 16.19 -12.47
CA LEU A 56 -10.83 16.49 -13.89
C LEU A 56 -9.53 16.54 -14.70
N ALA A 57 -8.50 17.21 -14.18
CA ALA A 57 -7.20 17.27 -14.85
C ALA A 57 -6.54 15.89 -14.96
N SER A 58 -6.72 15.01 -13.96
CA SER A 58 -6.13 13.67 -13.99
C SER A 58 -6.54 12.84 -15.22
N GLU A 59 -7.74 13.06 -15.77
CA GLU A 59 -8.28 12.30 -16.90
C GLU A 59 -7.53 12.53 -18.21
N ILE A 60 -6.91 13.70 -18.36
CA ILE A 60 -6.20 14.11 -19.58
C ILE A 60 -4.68 13.89 -19.50
N HIS A 61 -4.16 13.49 -18.32
CA HIS A 61 -2.75 13.19 -18.14
C HIS A 61 -2.35 11.82 -18.71
N PRO A 62 -1.05 11.60 -18.98
CA PRO A 62 -0.55 10.32 -19.50
C PRO A 62 -0.96 9.14 -18.61
N LYS A 63 -1.39 8.03 -19.24
CA LYS A 63 -1.86 6.83 -18.53
C LYS A 63 -0.82 6.17 -17.62
N ASN A 64 0.45 6.41 -17.91
CA ASN A 64 1.60 5.95 -17.13
C ASN A 64 2.04 6.97 -16.05
N SER A 65 1.20 7.94 -15.70
CA SER A 65 1.49 8.93 -14.66
C SER A 65 0.79 8.59 -13.33
N ILE A 66 1.39 9.03 -12.22
CA ILE A 66 0.79 8.91 -10.89
C ILE A 66 -0.55 9.65 -10.83
N LEU A 67 -0.63 10.84 -11.41
CA LEU A 67 -1.84 11.67 -11.35
C LEU A 67 -3.02 10.99 -12.05
N TYR A 68 -2.82 10.46 -13.27
CA TYR A 68 -3.85 9.71 -13.98
C TYR A 68 -4.33 8.49 -13.18
N ASN A 69 -3.39 7.66 -12.70
CA ASN A 69 -3.74 6.43 -11.96
C ASN A 69 -4.40 6.73 -10.61
N TRP A 70 -3.98 7.81 -9.93
CA TRP A 70 -4.62 8.27 -8.70
C TRP A 70 -6.06 8.68 -8.97
N GLY A 71 -6.31 9.51 -9.98
CA GLY A 71 -7.66 9.99 -10.29
C GLY A 71 -8.59 8.87 -10.71
N ARG A 72 -8.10 7.95 -11.57
CA ARG A 72 -8.83 6.73 -11.94
C ARG A 72 -9.19 5.89 -10.72
N TYR A 73 -8.23 5.66 -9.83
CA TYR A 73 -8.46 4.85 -8.64
C TYR A 73 -9.44 5.51 -7.66
N VAL A 74 -9.26 6.81 -7.39
CA VAL A 74 -10.17 7.59 -6.55
C VAL A 74 -11.59 7.60 -7.11
N SER A 75 -11.75 7.73 -8.43
CA SER A 75 -13.07 7.66 -9.08
C SER A 75 -13.76 6.32 -8.83
N SER A 76 -13.05 5.19 -9.02
CA SER A 76 -13.60 3.86 -8.75
C SER A 76 -13.95 3.67 -7.27
N LEU A 77 -13.16 4.22 -6.33
CA LEU A 77 -13.49 4.18 -4.90
C LEU A 77 -14.75 5.01 -4.58
N LYS A 78 -14.87 6.23 -5.13
CA LYS A 78 -16.05 7.09 -4.95
C LYS A 78 -17.33 6.42 -5.44
N ASN A 79 -17.24 5.71 -6.56
CA ASN A 79 -18.38 5.06 -7.19
C ASN A 79 -18.62 3.63 -6.66
N SER A 80 -17.80 3.14 -5.72
CA SER A 80 -17.83 1.76 -5.24
C SER A 80 -17.73 0.72 -6.37
N GLU A 81 -16.94 1.03 -7.40
CA GLU A 81 -16.74 0.17 -8.56
C GLU A 81 -15.80 -1.00 -8.24
N ILE A 82 -16.11 -2.17 -8.81
CA ILE A 82 -15.17 -3.30 -8.80
C ILE A 82 -14.05 -2.99 -9.78
N ILE A 83 -12.82 -2.95 -9.28
CA ILE A 83 -11.62 -2.67 -10.08
C ILE A 83 -11.22 -3.92 -10.86
N PRO A 84 -11.25 -3.89 -12.21
CA PRO A 84 -10.83 -5.02 -13.03
C PRO A 84 -9.33 -5.31 -12.90
N ASN A 85 -8.93 -6.55 -13.20
CA ASN A 85 -7.55 -7.00 -13.01
C ASN A 85 -6.51 -6.23 -13.85
N ASP A 86 -6.86 -5.78 -15.05
CA ASP A 86 -5.99 -4.94 -15.88
C ASP A 86 -5.79 -3.54 -15.28
N VAL A 87 -6.85 -2.96 -14.73
CA VAL A 87 -6.78 -1.67 -14.02
C VAL A 87 -5.96 -1.80 -12.73
N ALA A 88 -6.15 -2.89 -11.98
CA ALA A 88 -5.35 -3.19 -10.79
C ALA A 88 -3.85 -3.25 -11.12
N ARG A 89 -3.46 -3.84 -12.26
CA ARG A 89 -2.06 -3.87 -12.71
C ARG A 89 -1.50 -2.47 -12.96
N GLU A 90 -2.26 -1.59 -13.62
CA GLU A 90 -1.85 -0.20 -13.84
C GLU A 90 -1.67 0.52 -12.50
N ILE A 91 -2.63 0.39 -11.58
CA ILE A 91 -2.56 0.99 -10.24
C ILE A 91 -1.33 0.47 -9.48
N MET A 92 -1.11 -0.84 -9.43
CA MET A 92 0.05 -1.44 -8.75
C MET A 92 1.39 -1.01 -9.37
N SER A 93 1.43 -0.75 -10.67
CA SER A 93 2.66 -0.36 -11.38
C SER A 93 3.06 1.10 -11.12
N TRP A 94 2.08 1.98 -10.90
CA TRP A 94 2.33 3.43 -10.84
C TRP A 94 2.09 4.05 -9.47
N LEU A 95 1.24 3.48 -8.63
CA LEU A 95 0.90 4.06 -7.34
C LEU A 95 1.71 3.45 -6.20
N PRO A 96 2.09 4.27 -5.20
CA PRO A 96 2.70 3.77 -3.96
C PRO A 96 1.85 2.70 -3.27
N TYR A 97 2.49 1.66 -2.74
CA TYR A 97 1.80 0.52 -2.11
C TYR A 97 0.83 0.96 -1.00
N ASN A 98 1.22 1.98 -0.23
CA ASN A 98 0.42 2.53 0.87
C ASN A 98 -0.93 3.10 0.42
N TRP A 99 -1.12 3.31 -0.89
CA TRP A 99 -2.38 3.77 -1.44
C TRP A 99 -3.34 2.63 -1.77
N TRP A 100 -2.86 1.43 -2.05
CA TRP A 100 -3.71 0.36 -2.58
C TRP A 100 -3.60 -0.98 -1.86
N TYR A 101 -2.68 -1.15 -0.89
CA TYR A 101 -2.45 -2.46 -0.26
C TYR A 101 -3.67 -3.06 0.43
N GLY A 102 -4.68 -2.25 0.77
CA GLY A 102 -5.97 -2.77 1.27
C GLY A 102 -6.69 -3.69 0.28
N ASN A 103 -6.34 -3.64 -1.00
CA ASN A 103 -6.84 -4.55 -2.03
C ASN A 103 -5.86 -5.68 -2.37
N ALA A 104 -4.69 -5.74 -1.75
CA ALA A 104 -3.60 -6.61 -2.18
C ALA A 104 -4.00 -8.10 -2.20
N ALA A 105 -4.77 -8.56 -1.21
CA ALA A 105 -5.24 -9.94 -1.16
C ALA A 105 -6.12 -10.29 -2.39
N ASN A 106 -7.17 -9.49 -2.63
CA ASN A 106 -8.09 -9.70 -3.75
C ASN A 106 -7.38 -9.57 -5.09
N TRP A 107 -6.47 -8.60 -5.22
CA TRP A 107 -5.71 -8.39 -6.46
C TRP A 107 -4.72 -9.51 -6.71
N LEU A 108 -4.02 -10.03 -5.69
CA LEU A 108 -3.14 -11.18 -5.83
C LEU A 108 -3.92 -12.40 -6.35
N VAL A 109 -5.02 -12.76 -5.71
CA VAL A 109 -5.90 -13.86 -6.14
C VAL A 109 -6.43 -13.63 -7.56
N GLY A 110 -6.89 -12.42 -7.85
CA GLY A 110 -7.38 -12.03 -9.17
C GLY A 110 -6.32 -12.20 -10.27
N GLN A 111 -5.08 -11.80 -10.03
CA GLN A 111 -3.99 -11.98 -10.99
C GLN A 111 -3.60 -13.46 -11.15
N LEU A 112 -3.53 -14.23 -10.05
CA LEU A 112 -3.20 -15.66 -10.09
C LEU A 112 -4.24 -16.48 -10.87
N SER A 113 -5.49 -16.00 -10.93
CA SER A 113 -6.61 -16.66 -11.60
C SER A 113 -6.52 -16.69 -13.13
N SER A 114 -5.58 -15.94 -13.75
CA SER A 114 -5.45 -15.88 -15.21
C SER A 114 -4.01 -16.06 -15.68
N SER A 115 -3.81 -16.59 -16.90
CA SER A 115 -2.47 -16.74 -17.49
C SER A 115 -1.78 -15.38 -17.73
N VAL A 116 -2.54 -14.35 -18.08
CA VAL A 116 -2.04 -12.98 -18.26
C VAL A 116 -1.59 -12.39 -16.92
N GLY A 117 -2.43 -12.52 -15.87
CA GLY A 117 -2.10 -12.02 -14.54
C GLY A 117 -0.91 -12.72 -13.91
N ARG A 118 -0.80 -14.05 -14.05
CA ARG A 118 0.38 -14.81 -13.59
C ARG A 118 1.67 -14.38 -14.28
N ARG A 119 1.64 -14.16 -15.60
CA ARG A 119 2.80 -13.64 -16.34
C ARG A 119 3.21 -12.26 -15.84
N TRP A 120 2.24 -11.37 -15.65
CA TRP A 120 2.53 -10.04 -15.13
C TRP A 120 3.10 -10.09 -13.71
N ILE A 121 2.49 -10.85 -12.80
CA ILE A 121 2.97 -11.01 -11.41
C ILE A 121 4.39 -11.57 -11.39
N ALA A 122 4.72 -12.53 -12.26
CA ALA A 122 6.06 -13.13 -12.30
C ALA A 122 7.17 -12.09 -12.55
N GLU A 123 6.84 -10.97 -13.19
CA GLU A 123 7.76 -9.88 -13.51
C GLU A 123 7.79 -8.79 -12.41
N GLN A 124 6.95 -8.89 -11.37
CA GLN A 124 6.85 -7.87 -10.31
C GLN A 124 7.59 -8.25 -9.03
N SER A 125 8.48 -7.39 -8.55
CA SER A 125 9.13 -7.55 -7.24
C SER A 125 8.30 -6.93 -6.11
N LEU A 126 7.01 -7.27 -6.02
CA LEU A 126 6.12 -6.75 -4.97
C LEU A 126 6.30 -7.53 -3.66
N PRO A 127 6.40 -6.84 -2.50
CA PRO A 127 6.61 -7.49 -1.21
C PRO A 127 5.30 -8.05 -0.65
N TRP A 128 4.69 -9.01 -1.35
CA TRP A 128 3.39 -9.60 -1.01
C TRP A 128 3.22 -9.99 0.47
N PRO A 129 4.21 -10.60 1.16
CA PRO A 129 4.09 -10.87 2.59
C PRO A 129 3.82 -9.60 3.41
N ALA A 130 4.57 -8.52 3.15
CA ALA A 130 4.42 -7.25 3.87
C ALA A 130 3.16 -6.46 3.48
N LEU A 131 2.51 -6.80 2.36
CA LEU A 131 1.25 -6.19 1.93
C LEU A 131 0.04 -6.90 2.55
N LEU A 132 0.07 -8.24 2.63
CA LEU A 132 -1.06 -9.06 3.09
C LEU A 132 -1.13 -9.15 4.62
N PHE A 133 0.02 -9.18 5.29
CA PHE A 133 0.08 -9.39 6.74
C PHE A 133 0.16 -8.09 7.56
N ARG A 134 -0.30 -6.97 6.99
CA ARG A 134 -0.36 -5.66 7.66
C ARG A 134 -1.24 -5.64 8.90
N LEU A 135 -1.03 -4.67 9.79
CA LEU A 135 -1.75 -4.65 11.07
C LEU A 135 -3.19 -4.24 10.84
N GLU A 136 -4.10 -4.90 11.55
CA GLU A 136 -5.51 -4.51 11.58
C GLU A 136 -5.63 -3.04 12.01
N GLY A 137 -6.42 -2.26 11.26
CA GLY A 137 -6.66 -0.85 11.54
C GLY A 137 -5.59 0.12 11.03
N GLU A 138 -4.49 -0.35 10.41
CA GLU A 138 -3.48 0.52 9.79
C GLU A 138 -4.12 1.43 8.72
N LEU A 139 -3.76 2.72 8.68
CA LEU A 139 -4.32 3.65 7.71
C LEU A 139 -3.69 3.44 6.33
N TRP A 140 -4.55 3.30 5.33
CA TRP A 140 -4.17 3.13 3.93
C TRP A 140 -5.09 3.94 3.02
N GLY A 141 -4.85 3.90 1.72
CA GLY A 141 -5.73 4.51 0.72
C GLY A 141 -5.05 5.68 0.01
N PRO A 142 -5.54 6.05 -1.18
CA PRO A 142 -5.01 7.18 -1.91
C PRO A 142 -5.32 8.50 -1.15
N PRO A 143 -4.51 9.55 -1.35
CA PRO A 143 -4.78 10.87 -0.77
C PRO A 143 -6.20 11.32 -1.11
N GLY A 144 -6.92 11.81 -0.10
CA GLY A 144 -8.34 12.17 -0.21
C GLY A 144 -9.32 11.07 0.19
N PHE A 145 -8.89 9.80 0.18
CA PHE A 145 -9.75 8.64 0.44
C PHE A 145 -9.04 7.59 1.31
N PRO A 146 -8.63 7.94 2.55
CA PRO A 146 -8.06 6.95 3.43
C PRO A 146 -9.11 5.99 3.97
N SER A 147 -8.67 4.78 4.28
CA SER A 147 -9.46 3.75 4.93
C SER A 147 -8.64 3.04 6.00
N LYS A 148 -9.32 2.32 6.89
CA LYS A 148 -8.68 1.43 7.86
C LYS A 148 -8.46 0.08 7.21
N PHE A 149 -7.27 -0.48 7.38
CA PHE A 149 -6.95 -1.79 6.84
C PHE A 149 -7.74 -2.85 7.59
N ASN A 150 -8.49 -3.63 6.82
CA ASN A 150 -9.14 -4.84 7.29
C ASN A 150 -8.37 -6.02 6.72
N ARG A 151 -7.72 -6.80 7.58
CA ARG A 151 -6.81 -7.86 7.18
C ARG A 151 -7.59 -9.00 6.55
N GLN A 152 -7.52 -9.08 5.22
CA GLN A 152 -7.99 -10.22 4.44
C GLN A 152 -6.78 -11.03 3.99
N VAL A 153 -6.73 -12.30 4.39
CA VAL A 153 -5.66 -13.23 3.98
C VAL A 153 -6.33 -14.34 3.16
N PRO A 154 -5.93 -14.55 1.90
CA PRO A 154 -6.45 -15.64 1.08
C PRO A 154 -6.04 -16.99 1.67
N ASN A 155 -6.77 -18.05 1.35
CA ASN A 155 -6.42 -19.41 1.75
C ASN A 155 -5.44 -20.06 0.77
N THR A 156 -4.87 -21.21 1.15
CA THR A 156 -3.90 -21.94 0.31
C THR A 156 -4.47 -22.38 -1.04
N SER A 157 -5.77 -22.68 -1.13
CA SER A 157 -6.42 -23.08 -2.38
C SER A 157 -6.51 -21.92 -3.38
N GLU A 158 -6.72 -20.69 -2.91
CA GLU A 158 -6.71 -19.48 -3.73
C GLU A 158 -5.30 -19.12 -4.23
N LEU A 159 -4.27 -19.62 -3.56
CA LEU A 159 -2.85 -19.38 -3.88
C LEU A 159 -2.16 -20.57 -4.57
N LEU A 160 -2.89 -21.61 -4.99
CA LEU A 160 -2.32 -22.88 -5.49
C LEU A 160 -1.36 -22.73 -6.67
N PHE A 161 -1.46 -21.64 -7.43
CA PHE A 161 -0.59 -21.39 -8.57
C PHE A 161 0.83 -20.99 -8.16
N ILE A 162 1.02 -20.44 -6.96
CA ILE A 162 2.32 -19.94 -6.51
C ILE A 162 3.39 -21.05 -6.50
N PRO A 163 3.17 -22.24 -5.88
CA PRO A 163 4.17 -23.30 -5.87
C PRO A 163 4.56 -23.81 -7.27
N ILE A 164 3.60 -23.88 -8.20
CA ILE A 164 3.79 -24.44 -9.54
C ILE A 164 4.26 -23.42 -10.59
N MET A 165 4.28 -22.12 -10.27
CA MET A 165 4.90 -21.11 -11.12
C MET A 165 6.39 -21.42 -11.31
N GLN A 166 6.90 -21.21 -12.52
CA GLN A 166 8.34 -21.28 -12.79
C GLN A 166 9.10 -20.23 -11.98
N ASP A 167 10.42 -20.43 -11.85
CA ASP A 167 11.29 -19.44 -11.23
C ASP A 167 11.18 -18.11 -11.96
N CYS A 168 11.01 -17.04 -11.18
CA CYS A 168 10.77 -15.69 -11.65
C CYS A 168 11.14 -14.67 -10.58
N ILE A 169 11.14 -13.38 -10.93
CA ILE A 169 11.52 -12.28 -10.04
C ILE A 169 10.65 -12.28 -8.76
N ALA A 170 9.35 -12.57 -8.91
CA ALA A 170 8.40 -12.58 -7.81
C ALA A 170 8.44 -13.84 -6.94
N LYS A 171 9.15 -14.90 -7.35
CA LYS A 171 8.98 -16.25 -6.81
C LYS A 171 9.20 -16.30 -5.31
N ASP A 172 10.26 -15.68 -4.80
CA ASP A 172 10.57 -15.73 -3.37
C ASP A 172 9.51 -15.02 -2.51
N PHE A 173 9.08 -13.82 -2.90
CA PHE A 173 8.00 -13.11 -2.19
C PHE A 173 6.67 -13.87 -2.25
N LEU A 174 6.35 -14.50 -3.38
CA LEU A 174 5.13 -15.30 -3.52
C LEU A 174 5.21 -16.57 -2.68
N MET A 175 6.33 -17.29 -2.70
CA MET A 175 6.51 -18.50 -1.90
C MET A 175 6.52 -18.20 -0.40
N ASP A 176 7.11 -17.08 0.02
CA ASP A 176 7.02 -16.60 1.40
C ASP A 176 5.58 -16.28 1.80
N THR A 177 4.79 -15.69 0.88
CA THR A 177 3.35 -15.48 1.09
C THR A 177 2.61 -16.80 1.26
N PHE A 178 2.85 -17.75 0.36
CA PHE A 178 2.23 -19.07 0.41
C PHE A 178 2.57 -19.79 1.72
N ASP A 179 3.85 -19.83 2.12
CA ASP A 179 4.29 -20.49 3.34
C ASP A 179 3.66 -19.86 4.59
N LEU A 180 3.53 -18.53 4.64
CA LEU A 180 2.86 -17.84 5.75
C LEU A 180 1.36 -18.13 5.81
N VAL A 181 0.67 -18.21 4.66
CA VAL A 181 -0.74 -18.62 4.59
C VAL A 181 -0.89 -20.07 5.03
N SER A 182 -0.05 -20.98 4.54
CA SER A 182 -0.04 -22.39 4.94
C SER A 182 0.22 -22.55 6.44
N TYR A 183 1.15 -21.79 7.01
CA TYR A 183 1.39 -21.77 8.45
C TYR A 183 0.18 -21.29 9.25
N LYS A 184 -0.51 -20.26 8.76
CA LYS A 184 -1.72 -19.74 9.41
C LYS A 184 -2.84 -20.79 9.42
N GLU A 185 -2.94 -21.62 8.39
CA GLU A 185 -3.91 -22.73 8.31
C GLU A 185 -3.47 -23.96 9.12
N ASP A 186 -2.19 -24.30 9.12
CA ASP A 186 -1.59 -25.40 9.86
C ASP A 186 -0.27 -24.95 10.52
N GLN A 187 -0.28 -24.82 11.84
CA GLN A 187 0.89 -24.39 12.62
C GLN A 187 2.07 -25.39 12.57
N ASN A 188 1.88 -26.61 12.03
CA ASN A 188 2.97 -27.56 11.78
C ASN A 188 3.66 -27.34 10.43
N TYR A 189 3.11 -26.50 9.56
CA TYR A 189 3.69 -26.23 8.25
C TYR A 189 5.04 -25.51 8.41
N ARG A 190 6.06 -26.01 7.70
CA ARG A 190 7.40 -25.43 7.78
C ARG A 190 7.51 -24.20 6.88
N VAL A 191 7.67 -23.03 7.49
CA VAL A 191 7.99 -21.79 6.77
C VAL A 191 9.48 -21.76 6.40
N THR A 192 9.78 -21.56 5.11
CA THR A 192 11.14 -21.32 4.63
C THR A 192 11.27 -19.85 4.29
N ALA A 193 11.94 -19.07 5.15
CA ALA A 193 12.13 -17.65 4.89
C ALA A 193 13.09 -17.42 3.71
N ARG A 194 12.59 -16.87 2.59
CA ARG A 194 13.40 -16.58 1.39
C ARG A 194 13.78 -15.11 1.29
N THR A 195 12.88 -14.21 1.68
CA THR A 195 13.04 -12.76 1.49
C THR A 195 13.48 -12.02 2.75
N HIS A 196 13.18 -12.54 3.94
CA HIS A 196 13.59 -11.92 5.21
C HIS A 196 13.70 -12.97 6.34
N PRO A 197 14.78 -13.03 7.12
CA PRO A 197 15.00 -14.09 8.12
C PRO A 197 13.95 -14.11 9.25
N LYS A 198 13.30 -12.98 9.50
CA LYS A 198 12.22 -12.82 10.50
C LYS A 198 10.81 -12.87 9.91
N LEU A 199 10.65 -13.40 8.70
CA LEU A 199 9.37 -13.48 7.99
C LEU A 199 8.22 -14.01 8.85
N LEU A 200 8.46 -15.06 9.65
CA LEU A 200 7.42 -15.70 10.47
C LEU A 200 6.75 -14.74 11.47
N TYR A 201 7.41 -13.66 11.88
CA TYR A 201 6.78 -12.70 12.79
C TYR A 201 5.61 -11.96 12.16
N LEU A 202 5.53 -11.84 10.82
CA LEU A 202 4.40 -11.20 10.14
C LEU A 202 3.05 -11.86 10.47
N VAL A 203 3.03 -13.16 10.79
CA VAL A 203 1.81 -13.90 11.16
C VAL A 203 1.61 -14.04 12.66
N LYS A 204 2.55 -13.60 13.48
CA LYS A 204 2.48 -13.66 14.94
C LYS A 204 1.80 -12.44 15.52
N ASP A 205 1.18 -12.61 16.68
CA ASP A 205 0.66 -11.49 17.45
C ASP A 205 1.80 -10.56 17.88
N LEU A 206 1.51 -9.26 17.92
CA LEU A 206 2.52 -8.24 18.25
C LEU A 206 3.13 -8.43 19.64
N SER A 207 2.43 -9.06 20.56
CA SER A 207 2.93 -9.42 21.89
C SER A 207 4.07 -10.45 21.84
N GLU A 208 4.14 -11.26 20.79
CA GLU A 208 5.18 -12.28 20.59
C GLU A 208 6.41 -11.74 19.87
N TRP A 209 6.36 -10.50 19.37
CA TRP A 209 7.46 -9.91 18.63
C TRP A 209 8.62 -9.54 19.58
N PRO A 210 9.87 -9.95 19.27
CA PRO A 210 11.03 -9.50 20.01
C PRO A 210 11.30 -8.02 19.70
N ASP A 211 12.15 -7.39 20.52
CA ASP A 211 12.75 -6.13 20.14
C ASP A 211 13.74 -6.37 19.01
N PHE A 212 13.36 -5.94 17.79
CA PHE A 212 14.21 -6.06 16.62
C PHE A 212 15.35 -5.04 16.69
N THR A 213 16.58 -5.51 16.57
CA THR A 213 17.74 -4.64 16.39
C THR A 213 17.73 -4.00 15.01
N HIS A 214 18.48 -2.90 14.85
CA HIS A 214 18.64 -2.25 13.54
C HIS A 214 19.16 -3.25 12.48
N ASP A 215 20.11 -4.10 12.84
CA ASP A 215 20.70 -5.09 11.92
C ASP A 215 19.64 -6.01 11.33
N VAL A 216 18.70 -6.47 12.17
CA VAL A 216 17.60 -7.35 11.75
C VAL A 216 16.61 -6.62 10.84
N ILE A 217 16.41 -5.32 11.02
CA ILE A 217 15.53 -4.48 10.18
C ILE A 217 16.15 -4.26 8.79
N THR A 218 17.47 -4.23 8.71
CA THR A 218 18.21 -4.01 7.46
C THR A 218 18.58 -5.30 6.73
N GLU A 219 18.32 -6.46 7.33
CA GLU A 219 18.64 -7.77 6.74
C GLU A 219 17.57 -8.19 5.72
N GLY A 220 17.97 -8.77 4.59
CA GLY A 220 17.02 -9.22 3.56
C GLY A 220 16.27 -8.06 2.88
N ALA A 221 15.00 -8.30 2.52
CA ALA A 221 14.16 -7.34 1.82
C ALA A 221 13.74 -6.18 2.74
N GLN A 222 14.16 -4.96 2.39
CA GLN A 222 13.92 -3.75 3.18
C GLN A 222 12.42 -3.43 3.34
N GLU A 223 11.58 -3.82 2.40
CA GLU A 223 10.13 -3.62 2.47
C GLU A 223 9.51 -4.42 3.61
N ILE A 224 10.02 -5.64 3.86
CA ILE A 224 9.62 -6.46 5.00
C ILE A 224 10.29 -5.92 6.27
N GLY A 225 11.57 -5.60 6.20
CA GLY A 225 12.34 -4.99 7.29
C GLY A 225 11.69 -3.73 7.88
N SER A 226 11.30 -2.81 7.01
CA SER A 226 10.68 -1.51 7.35
C SER A 226 9.34 -1.67 8.07
N TYR A 227 8.63 -2.78 7.87
CA TYR A 227 7.40 -3.05 8.61
C TYR A 227 7.68 -3.26 10.11
N TYR A 228 8.81 -3.87 10.47
CA TYR A 228 9.25 -3.96 11.88
C TYR A 228 9.64 -2.60 12.47
N SER A 229 10.10 -1.65 11.65
CA SER A 229 10.50 -0.31 12.13
C SER A 229 9.33 0.56 12.56
N VAL A 230 8.18 0.45 11.89
CA VAL A 230 6.93 1.14 12.27
C VAL A 230 6.48 0.68 13.67
N PHE A 231 6.72 -0.59 13.99
CA PHE A 231 6.38 -1.16 15.30
C PHE A 231 7.24 -0.62 16.44
N LEU A 232 8.57 -0.45 16.25
CA LEU A 232 9.43 0.19 17.25
C LEU A 232 8.91 1.57 17.64
N ILE A 233 8.45 2.34 16.66
CA ILE A 233 7.88 3.68 16.88
C ILE A 233 6.57 3.60 17.69
N ILE A 234 5.67 2.67 17.34
CA ILE A 234 4.39 2.48 18.06
C ILE A 234 4.64 2.03 19.50
N ARG A 235 5.54 1.08 19.73
CA ARG A 235 5.86 0.58 21.09
C ARG A 235 6.46 1.69 21.96
N MET A 236 7.36 2.51 21.40
CA MET A 236 7.91 3.69 22.11
C MET A 236 6.84 4.73 22.45
N LEU A 237 5.83 4.93 21.59
CA LEU A 237 4.74 5.86 21.83
C LEU A 237 3.74 5.35 22.88
N VAL A 238 3.43 4.05 22.88
CA VAL A 238 2.53 3.43 23.87
C VAL A 238 3.16 3.37 25.26
N ILE A 239 4.46 3.08 25.36
CA ILE A 239 5.18 3.10 26.66
C ILE A 239 5.22 4.52 27.26
N ARG A 240 5.28 5.57 26.44
CA ARG A 240 5.20 6.97 26.92
C ARG A 240 3.82 7.37 27.45
N TRP A 241 2.75 6.69 27.05
CA TRP A 241 1.38 6.97 27.51
C TRP A 241 0.99 6.23 28.80
N ILE A 242 1.73 5.19 29.20
CA ILE A 242 1.49 4.43 30.44
C ILE A 242 2.25 5.05 31.64
N HIS A 243 3.09 6.06 31.39
CA HIS A 243 3.88 6.76 32.41
C HIS A 243 3.56 8.27 32.54
N LEU A 244 2.38 8.70 32.10
CA LEU A 244 1.78 10.01 32.36
C LEU A 244 0.39 9.83 32.96
#